data_AF-A0A845Z8W5-F1
#
_entry.id   AF-A0A845Z8W5-F1
#
_cell.length_a   1.000
_cell.length_b   1.000
_cell.length_c   1.000
_cell.angle_alpha   90.00
_cell.angle_beta   90.00
_cell.angle_gamma   90.00
#
_symmetry.space_group_name_H-M   'P 1'
#
loop_
_entity.id
_entity.type
_entity.pdbx_description
1 polymer ?
#
loop_
_entity_poly.entity_id
_entity_poly.type
_entity_poly.pdbx_seq_one_letter_code
_entity_poly.pdbx_strand_id
1 'polypeptide(L)' 'MKCVKCETDNNLQERKEAGGRCKNCNHPFVFDPQAGSKFTDKFFSNSIQTISSENT' A
#
# COMPACT_ATOMS: atom_id res chain seq x y z
N MET A 1 8.26 -8.90 3.81
CA MET A 1 7.30 -8.43 2.79
C MET A 1 7.87 -8.75 1.44
N LYS A 2 7.26 -9.72 0.76
CA LYS A 2 7.74 -10.23 -0.51
C LYS A 2 7.39 -9.26 -1.63
N CYS A 3 8.36 -8.91 -2.47
CA CYS A 3 8.13 -8.08 -3.63
C CYS A 3 7.36 -8.87 -4.70
N VAL A 4 6.25 -8.33 -5.20
CA VAL A 4 5.44 -8.98 -6.24
C VAL A 4 6.16 -9.09 -7.59
N LYS A 5 7.16 -8.23 -7.83
CA LYS A 5 7.87 -8.15 -9.12
C LYS A 5 9.10 -9.06 -9.19
N CYS A 6 9.91 -9.09 -8.14
CA CYS A 6 11.19 -9.79 -8.12
C CYS A 6 11.30 -10.84 -7.02
N GLU A 7 10.18 -11.13 -6.34
CA GLU A 7 10.06 -12.15 -5.29
C GLU A 7 10.99 -11.98 -4.08
N THR A 8 11.73 -10.88 -4.02
CA THR A 8 12.68 -10.61 -2.94
C THR A 8 11.93 -10.32 -1.66
N ASP A 9 12.32 -10.96 -0.57
CA ASP A 9 11.85 -10.63 0.75
C ASP A 9 12.55 -9.39 1.32
N ASN A 10 11.73 -8.44 1.76
CA ASN A 10 12.17 -7.19 2.36
C ASN A 10 11.67 -7.11 3.80
N ASN A 11 12.59 -6.89 4.73
CA ASN A 11 12.27 -6.62 6.13
C ASN A 11 11.81 -5.16 6.32
N LEU A 12 11.27 -4.86 7.50
CA LEU A 12 10.73 -3.54 7.78
C LEU A 12 11.78 -2.42 7.69
N GLN A 13 12.97 -2.67 8.24
CA GLN A 13 14.09 -1.73 8.18
C GLN A 13 14.49 -1.42 6.74
N GLU A 14 14.68 -2.46 5.92
CA GLU A 14 15.07 -2.33 4.51
C GLU A 14 14.04 -1.53 3.70
N ARG A 15 12.74 -1.67 4.01
CA ARG A 15 11.69 -0.88 3.38
C ARG A 15 11.72 0.59 3.80
N LYS A 16 12.04 0.89 5.07
CA LYS A 16 12.19 2.27 5.56
C LYS A 16 13.37 2.95 4.92
N GLU A 17 14.52 2.27 4.83
CA GLU A 17 15.73 2.76 4.17
C GLU A 17 15.50 2.99 2.67
N ALA A 18 14.74 2.11 2.01
CA ALA A 18 14.37 2.25 0.60
C ALA A 18 13.13 3.15 0.36
N GLY A 19 12.61 3.85 1.37
CA GLY A 19 11.49 4.78 1.24
C GLY A 19 10.21 4.14 0.69
N GLY A 20 9.87 2.94 1.15
CA GLY A 20 8.68 2.19 0.72
C GLY A 20 8.86 1.45 -0.61
N ARG A 21 10.11 1.23 -1.06
CA ARG A 21 10.44 0.47 -2.27
C ARG A 21 11.15 -0.83 -1.94
N CYS A 22 11.18 -1.75 -2.89
CA CYS A 22 11.95 -2.98 -2.79
C CYS A 22 13.46 -2.69 -2.87
N LYS A 23 14.25 -3.27 -1.97
CA LYS A 23 15.72 -3.12 -1.94
C LYS A 23 16.45 -3.59 -3.20
N ASN A 24 15.85 -4.53 -3.93
CA ASN A 24 16.49 -5.18 -5.09
C ASN A 24 16.07 -4.54 -6.42
N CYS A 25 14.76 -4.46 -6.67
CA CYS A 25 14.24 -3.97 -7.96
C CYS A 25 13.71 -2.53 -7.91
N ASN A 26 13.81 -1.85 -6.76
CA ASN A 26 13.29 -0.50 -6.50
C ASN A 26 11.80 -0.31 -6.81
N HIS A 27 11.06 -1.41 -6.93
CA HIS A 27 9.61 -1.39 -7.20
C HIS A 27 8.88 -0.85 -5.96
N PRO A 28 8.02 0.18 -6.12
CA PRO A 28 7.21 0.68 -5.01
C PRO A 28 6.24 -0.39 -4.53
N PHE A 29 6.13 -0.55 -3.22
CA PHE A 29 5.09 -1.40 -2.66
C PHE A 29 3.73 -0.68 -2.78
N VAL A 30 2.73 -1.39 -3.29
CA VAL A 30 1.36 -0.87 -3.47
C VAL A 30 0.71 -0.55 -2.12
N PHE A 31 1.07 -1.31 -1.09
CA PHE A 31 0.54 -1.13 0.25
C PHE A 31 1.66 -1.32 1.29
N ASP A 32 1.88 -0.31 2.13
CA ASP A 32 2.71 -0.41 3.31
C ASP A 32 1.89 -0.01 4.55
N PRO A 33 1.49 -0.97 5.41
CA PRO A 33 0.63 -0.70 6.55
C PRO A 33 1.26 0.24 7.58
N GLN A 34 2.59 0.36 7.63
CA GLN A 34 3.28 1.26 8.57
C GLN A 34 3.60 2.63 7.98
N ALA A 35 3.48 2.82 6.66
CA ALA A 35 3.67 4.13 6.03
C ALA A 35 2.47 5.07 6.24
N GLY A 36 1.38 4.58 6.85
CA GLY A 36 0.14 5.34 7.00
C GLY A 36 -0.55 5.52 5.65
N SER A 37 -1.07 4.43 5.08
CA SER A 37 -1.83 4.49 3.83
C SER A 37 -3.03 5.43 3.99
N LYS A 38 -3.20 6.35 3.04
CA LYS A 38 -4.42 7.18 2.93
C LYS A 38 -5.66 6.33 2.61
N PHE A 39 -5.44 5.17 1.97
CA PHE A 39 -6.46 4.16 1.70
C PHE A 39 -6.59 3.27 2.93
N THR A 40 -7.62 3.54 3.72
CA THR A 40 -8.02 2.79 4.92
C THR A 40 -9.40 2.17 4.69
N ASP A 41 -9.82 1.21 5.51
CA ASP A 41 -11.17 0.64 5.43
C ASP A 41 -12.25 1.72 5.53
N LYS A 42 -12.01 2.76 6.35
CA LYS A 42 -12.90 3.92 6.44
C LYS A 42 -12.96 4.72 5.14
N PHE A 43 -11.84 4.87 4.44
CA PHE A 43 -11.82 5.50 3.12
C PHE A 43 -12.70 4.72 2.13
N PHE A 44 -12.55 3.40 2.07
CA PHE A 44 -13.37 2.56 1.20
C PHE A 44 -14.85 2.60 1.58
N SER A 45 -15.18 2.49 2.87
CA SER A 45 -16.57 2.58 3.34
C SER A 45 -17.23 3.90 2.93
N ASN A 46 -16.52 5.02 3.08
CA ASN A 46 -17.02 6.34 2.68
C ASN A 46 -17.22 6.42 1.17
N SER A 47 -16.24 5.96 0.38
CA SER A 47 -16.33 5.98 -1.09
C SER A 47 -17.51 5.15 -1.60
N ILE A 48 -17.75 3.96 -1.05
CA ILE A 48 -18.89 3.12 -1.42
C ILE A 48 -20.21 3.81 -1.06
N GLN A 49 -20.30 4.42 0.12
CA GLN A 49 -21.50 5.15 0.54
C GLN A 49 -21.80 6.34 -0.40
N THR A 50 -20.79 7.14 -0.75
CA THR A 50 -20.93 8.28 -1.67
C THR A 50 -21.41 7.82 -3.04
N ILE A 51 -20.74 6.83 -3.65
CA ILE A 51 -21.12 6.31 -4.97
C ILE A 51 -22.53 5.72 -4.95
N SER A 52 -22.89 4.99 -3.89
CA SER A 52 -24.23 4.41 -3.76
C SER A 52 -25.32 5.46 -3.53
N SER A 53 -24.99 6.62 -2.94
CA SER A 53 -25.95 7.70 -2.68
C SER A 53 -26.22 8.59 -3.90
N GLU A 54 -25.31 8.63 -4.88
CA GLU A 54 -25.50 9.40 -6.14
C GLU A 54 -26.49 8.72 -7.12
N ASN A 55 -27.00 7.54 -6.79
CA ASN A 55 -27.85 6.73 -7.67
C ASN A 55 -29.32 6.59 -7.18
N THR A 56 -29.80 7.50 -6.31
CA THR A 56 -31.22 7.60 -5.90
C THR A 56 -31.73 9.01 -6.11
#